data_AF-A0A5N6ZXK5-F1
#
_entry.id   AF-A0A5N6ZXK5-F1
#
_cell.length_a   1.000
_cell.length_b   1.000
_cell.length_c   1.000
_cell.angle_alpha   90.00
_cell.angle_beta   90.00
_cell.angle_gamma   90.00
#
_symmetry.space_group_name_H-M   'P 1'
#
loop_
_entity.id
_entity.type
_entity.pdbx_description
1 polymer ?
#
loop_
_entity_poly.entity_id
_entity_poly.type
_entity_poly.pdbx_seq_one_letter_code
_entity_poly.pdbx_strand_id
1 'polypeptide(L)'
;MEDLRFLSPMDLHNVFLLADGELAAHASFSRIFTRRTNKMGTEYVAVLTGSFLTGVMMNLHLLTIPILIETTQQPAQLVHQWSRIFYSGHRKGPGIAIVTGALYGYAAWAKFSVGEPWHHWMVAAVTTVSMVPYTWMFMNATNTALFHAEDRFEKGSVEISLQESVRLVRKWDWLNTVRALFPLAGSVMGMLGVCGVLRY
;
A
#
# COMPACT_ATOMS: atom_id res chain seq x y z
N MET A 1 35.26 -43.29 12.02
CA MET A 1 34.24 -43.36 13.08
C MET A 1 35.01 -43.75 14.34
N GLU A 2 35.64 -42.76 14.98
CA GLU A 2 36.47 -42.99 16.17
C GLU A 2 35.58 -43.30 17.36
N ASP A 3 35.95 -44.36 18.10
CA ASP A 3 35.14 -44.97 19.15
C ASP A 3 35.23 -44.12 20.44
N LEU A 4 34.17 -43.38 20.74
CA LEU A 4 34.04 -42.45 21.88
C LEU A 4 34.15 -43.12 23.27
N ARG A 5 34.34 -44.45 23.33
CA ARG A 5 34.40 -45.25 24.56
C ARG A 5 35.72 -45.15 25.34
N PHE A 6 36.74 -44.49 24.80
CA PHE A 6 38.07 -44.36 25.44
C PHE A 6 38.38 -42.98 26.04
N LEU A 7 37.43 -42.03 26.00
CA LEU A 7 37.62 -40.70 26.57
C LEU A 7 37.32 -40.69 28.08
N SER A 8 38.17 -40.03 28.86
CA SER A 8 37.96 -39.83 30.30
C SER A 8 36.66 -39.06 30.55
N PRO A 9 35.94 -39.25 31.69
CA PRO A 9 34.72 -38.51 31.99
C PRO A 9 34.86 -36.98 31.88
N MET A 10 36.06 -36.45 32.16
CA MET A 10 36.37 -35.03 32.06
C MET A 10 36.52 -34.57 30.60
N ASP A 11 37.02 -35.44 29.71
CA ASP A 11 37.15 -35.16 28.28
C ASP A 11 35.78 -35.17 27.59
N LEU A 12 34.89 -36.10 27.99
CA LEU A 12 33.51 -36.14 27.50
C LEU A 12 32.72 -34.88 27.89
N HIS A 13 32.90 -34.36 29.10
CA HIS A 13 32.25 -33.13 29.55
C HIS A 13 32.72 -31.91 28.73
N ASN A 14 34.02 -31.80 28.45
CA ASN A 14 34.57 -30.72 27.65
C ASN A 14 34.12 -30.78 26.18
N VAL A 15 34.04 -31.99 25.60
CA VAL A 15 33.50 -32.20 24.25
C VAL A 15 32.03 -31.79 24.17
N PHE A 16 31.23 -32.12 25.20
CA PHE A 16 29.82 -31.75 25.23
C PHE A 16 29.63 -30.23 25.37
N LEU A 17 30.43 -29.56 26.22
CA LEU A 17 30.41 -28.11 26.36
C LEU A 17 30.85 -27.38 25.08
N LEU A 18 31.85 -27.90 24.37
CA LEU A 18 32.27 -27.38 23.07
C LEU A 18 31.17 -27.53 22.02
N ALA A 19 30.53 -28.70 21.95
CA ALA A 19 29.43 -28.96 21.03
C ALA A 19 28.21 -28.06 21.31
N ASP A 20 27.84 -27.88 22.58
CA ASP A 20 26.75 -26.98 22.99
C ASP A 20 27.08 -25.51 22.69
N GLY A 21 28.34 -25.10 22.88
CA GLY A 21 28.84 -23.77 22.54
C GLY A 21 28.78 -23.48 21.04
N GLU A 22 29.19 -24.43 20.20
CA GLU A 22 29.07 -24.32 18.74
C GLU A 22 27.62 -24.32 18.26
N LEU A 23 26.75 -25.15 18.87
CA LEU A 23 25.33 -25.18 18.54
C LEU A 23 24.64 -23.85 18.88
N ALA A 24 24.97 -23.27 20.03
CA ALA A 24 24.47 -21.97 20.47
C ALA A 24 25.01 -20.82 19.61
N ALA A 25 26.28 -20.88 19.20
CA ALA A 25 26.90 -19.93 18.29
C ALA A 25 26.27 -20.01 16.88
N HIS A 26 26.03 -21.21 16.36
CA HIS A 26 25.40 -21.43 15.06
C HIS A 26 23.91 -21.01 15.08
N ALA A 27 23.19 -21.27 16.17
CA ALA A 27 21.82 -20.79 16.36
C ALA A 27 21.76 -19.26 16.47
N SER A 28 22.70 -18.63 17.18
CA SER A 28 22.80 -17.17 17.25
C SER A 28 23.20 -16.56 15.90
N PHE A 29 24.16 -17.15 15.20
CA PHE A 29 24.60 -16.70 13.88
C PHE A 29 23.50 -16.87 12.84
N SER A 30 22.78 -17.99 12.84
CA SER A 30 21.61 -18.21 11.98
C SER A 30 20.50 -17.20 12.31
N ARG A 31 20.22 -16.93 13.59
CA ARG A 31 19.25 -15.89 14.00
C ARG A 31 19.70 -14.49 13.58
N ILE A 32 21.00 -14.17 13.64
CA ILE A 32 21.57 -12.87 13.23
C ILE A 32 21.56 -12.72 11.70
N PHE A 33 21.96 -13.75 10.97
CA PHE A 33 22.00 -13.76 9.51
C PHE A 33 20.58 -13.70 8.92
N THR A 34 19.66 -14.51 9.45
CA THR A 34 18.24 -14.47 9.08
C THR A 34 17.57 -13.16 9.53
N ARG A 35 17.99 -12.55 10.66
CA ARG A 35 17.60 -11.18 11.05
C ARG A 35 18.10 -10.13 10.07
N ARG A 36 19.25 -10.30 9.42
CA ARG A 36 19.90 -9.22 8.66
C ARG A 36 19.47 -9.19 7.19
N THR A 37 19.11 -10.34 6.61
CA THR A 37 18.83 -10.46 5.18
C THR A 37 17.38 -10.18 4.79
N ASN A 38 16.42 -10.30 5.71
CA ASN A 38 14.98 -10.10 5.42
C ASN A 38 14.38 -8.75 5.88
N LYS A 39 15.15 -7.89 6.55
CA LYS A 39 14.61 -6.66 7.16
C LYS A 39 14.51 -5.45 6.22
N MET A 40 15.40 -5.36 5.23
CA MET A 40 15.50 -4.19 4.36
C MET A 40 14.44 -4.23 3.24
N GLY A 41 14.24 -5.39 2.60
CA GLY A 41 13.46 -5.49 1.36
C GLY A 41 11.99 -5.07 1.47
N THR A 42 11.28 -5.48 2.53
CA THR A 42 9.83 -5.23 2.64
C THR A 42 9.48 -3.76 2.75
N GLU A 43 10.31 -2.98 3.47
CA GLU A 43 10.13 -1.54 3.65
C GLU A 43 10.20 -0.80 2.31
N TYR A 44 11.23 -1.09 1.50
CA TYR A 44 11.37 -0.52 0.17
C TYR A 44 10.21 -0.90 -0.75
N VAL A 45 9.78 -2.17 -0.73
CA VAL A 45 8.65 -2.61 -1.55
C VAL A 45 7.35 -1.93 -1.13
N ALA A 46 7.13 -1.71 0.16
CA ALA A 46 5.96 -0.97 0.66
C ALA A 46 5.97 0.48 0.15
N VAL A 47 7.11 1.18 0.25
CA VAL A 47 7.26 2.57 -0.24
C VAL A 47 7.08 2.65 -1.75
N LEU A 48 7.65 1.71 -2.51
CA LEU A 48 7.52 1.66 -3.96
C LEU A 48 6.07 1.43 -4.40
N THR A 49 5.39 0.46 -3.79
CA THR A 49 3.99 0.14 -4.15
C THR A 49 3.03 1.26 -3.77
N GLY A 50 3.21 1.92 -2.61
CA GLY A 50 2.42 3.08 -2.22
C GLY A 50 2.65 4.30 -3.12
N SER A 51 3.90 4.52 -3.53
CA SER A 51 4.27 5.64 -4.43
C SER A 51 3.72 5.40 -5.83
N PHE A 52 3.79 4.16 -6.32
CA PHE A 52 3.18 3.75 -7.57
C PHE A 52 1.65 3.95 -7.55
N LEU A 53 0.97 3.48 -6.49
CA LEU A 53 -0.48 3.66 -6.34
C LEU A 53 -0.86 5.15 -6.36
N THR A 54 -0.12 5.98 -5.63
CA THR A 54 -0.30 7.43 -5.63
C THR A 54 -0.14 8.03 -7.02
N GLY A 55 0.93 7.66 -7.74
CA GLY A 55 1.21 8.17 -9.09
C GLY A 55 0.09 7.84 -10.07
N VAL A 56 -0.41 6.61 -10.06
CA VAL A 56 -1.55 6.20 -10.90
C VAL A 56 -2.80 7.03 -10.60
N MET A 57 -3.06 7.32 -9.32
CA MET A 57 -4.23 8.10 -8.92
C MET A 57 -4.09 9.59 -9.27
N MET A 58 -2.90 10.17 -9.04
CA MET A 58 -2.62 11.58 -9.35
C MET A 58 -2.58 11.86 -10.85
N ASN A 59 -2.20 10.89 -11.67
CA ASN A 59 -2.28 10.99 -13.13
C ASN A 59 -3.70 11.33 -13.62
N LEU A 60 -4.74 10.87 -12.92
CA LEU A 60 -6.12 11.20 -13.28
C LEU A 60 -6.40 12.69 -13.17
N HIS A 61 -5.98 13.30 -12.07
CA HIS A 61 -6.17 14.74 -11.83
C HIS A 61 -5.27 15.59 -12.73
N LEU A 62 -4.01 15.19 -12.89
CA LEU A 62 -3.02 16.00 -13.62
C LEU A 62 -3.20 15.95 -15.13
N LEU A 63 -3.67 14.82 -15.67
CA LEU A 63 -3.68 14.59 -17.12
C LEU A 63 -5.04 14.08 -17.61
N THR A 64 -5.49 12.93 -17.11
CA THR A 64 -6.62 12.22 -17.74
C THR A 64 -7.93 13.01 -17.68
N ILE A 65 -8.36 13.45 -16.50
CA ILE A 65 -9.65 14.14 -16.33
C ILE A 65 -9.69 15.51 -17.01
N PRO A 66 -8.66 16.38 -16.87
CA PRO A 66 -8.63 17.64 -17.62
C PRO A 66 -8.78 17.43 -19.12
N ILE A 67 -8.00 16.50 -19.70
CA ILE A 67 -8.06 16.19 -21.14
C ILE A 67 -9.45 15.68 -21.53
N LEU A 68 -10.07 14.79 -20.74
CA LEU A 68 -11.43 14.32 -21.03
C LEU A 68 -12.46 15.45 -21.03
N ILE A 69 -12.39 16.36 -20.06
CA ILE A 69 -13.30 17.50 -19.98
C ILE A 69 -13.11 18.46 -21.15
N GLU A 70 -11.85 18.71 -21.56
CA GLU A 70 -11.54 19.64 -22.64
C GLU A 70 -11.92 19.09 -24.02
N THR A 71 -11.76 17.78 -24.24
CA THR A 71 -11.92 17.16 -25.56
C THR A 71 -13.31 16.59 -25.81
N THR A 72 -14.08 16.29 -24.76
CA THR A 72 -15.37 15.61 -24.91
C THR A 72 -16.53 16.60 -25.07
N GLN A 73 -17.24 16.51 -26.20
CA GLN A 73 -18.38 17.38 -26.52
C GLN A 73 -19.72 16.78 -26.11
N GLN A 74 -19.79 15.45 -25.97
CA GLN A 74 -21.04 14.75 -25.67
C GLN A 74 -21.12 14.36 -24.18
N PRO A 75 -22.20 14.70 -23.46
CA PRO A 75 -22.32 14.42 -22.03
C PRO A 75 -22.32 12.91 -21.72
N ALA A 76 -22.97 12.11 -22.57
CA ALA A 76 -22.99 10.65 -22.44
C ALA A 76 -21.59 10.05 -22.55
N GLN A 77 -20.80 10.50 -23.52
CA GLN A 77 -19.43 10.04 -23.72
C GLN A 77 -18.54 10.35 -22.50
N LEU A 78 -18.65 11.56 -21.94
CA LEU A 78 -17.84 11.98 -20.80
C LEU A 78 -18.12 11.12 -19.56
N VAL A 79 -19.41 10.91 -19.26
CA VAL A 79 -19.83 10.08 -18.12
C VAL A 79 -19.44 8.63 -18.32
N HIS A 80 -19.58 8.10 -19.54
CA HIS A 80 -19.15 6.73 -19.84
C HIS A 80 -17.62 6.55 -19.71
N GLN A 81 -16.82 7.48 -20.22
CA GLN A 81 -15.36 7.43 -20.04
C GLN A 81 -14.96 7.46 -18.56
N TRP A 82 -15.62 8.30 -17.77
CA TRP A 82 -15.47 8.31 -16.32
C TRP A 82 -15.81 6.95 -15.71
N SER A 83 -16.92 6.31 -16.10
CA SER A 83 -17.34 5.03 -15.52
C SER A 83 -16.32 3.93 -15.79
N ARG A 84 -15.75 3.89 -17.00
CA ARG A 84 -14.68 2.95 -17.37
C ARG A 84 -13.44 3.16 -16.50
N ILE A 85 -13.06 4.41 -16.24
CA ILE A 85 -11.97 4.76 -15.33
C ILE A 85 -12.30 4.28 -13.91
N PHE A 86 -13.50 4.59 -13.42
CA PHE A 86 -13.95 4.20 -12.09
C PHE A 86 -13.92 2.69 -11.90
N TYR A 87 -14.52 1.90 -12.80
CA TYR A 87 -14.54 0.44 -12.68
C TYR A 87 -13.14 -0.16 -12.70
N SER A 88 -12.25 0.34 -13.56
CA SER A 88 -10.85 -0.10 -13.60
C SER A 88 -10.12 0.20 -12.29
N GLY A 89 -10.30 1.42 -11.76
CA GLY A 89 -9.68 1.87 -10.51
C GLY A 89 -10.26 1.19 -9.27
N HIS A 90 -11.57 1.05 -9.17
CA HIS A 90 -12.27 0.44 -8.04
C HIS A 90 -11.93 -1.04 -7.89
N ARG A 91 -11.68 -1.76 -9.00
CA ARG A 91 -11.27 -3.17 -8.96
C ARG A 91 -9.82 -3.36 -8.51
N LYS A 92 -8.91 -2.46 -8.89
CA LYS A 92 -7.45 -2.62 -8.67
C LYS A 92 -6.93 -1.85 -7.46
N GLY A 93 -7.37 -0.61 -7.30
CA GLY A 93 -6.86 0.35 -6.31
C GLY A 93 -6.95 -0.15 -4.86
N PRO A 94 -8.13 -0.59 -4.37
CA PRO A 94 -8.26 -1.14 -3.02
C PRO A 94 -7.36 -2.35 -2.77
N GLY A 95 -7.22 -3.25 -3.76
CA GLY A 95 -6.33 -4.41 -3.65
C GLY A 95 -4.88 -4.01 -3.47
N ILE A 96 -4.39 -3.06 -4.28
CA ILE A 96 -3.02 -2.53 -4.15
C ILE A 96 -2.85 -1.83 -2.79
N ALA A 97 -3.80 -1.00 -2.36
CA ALA A 97 -3.74 -0.31 -1.07
C ALA A 97 -3.67 -1.27 0.12
N ILE A 98 -4.46 -2.36 0.09
CA ILE A 98 -4.45 -3.39 1.14
C ILE A 98 -3.11 -4.14 1.14
N VAL A 99 -2.59 -4.53 -0.03
CA VAL A 99 -1.28 -5.18 -0.14
C VAL A 99 -0.17 -4.27 0.38
N THR A 100 -0.13 -3.00 -0.04
CA THR A 100 0.82 -2.01 0.47
C THR A 100 0.69 -1.84 1.98
N GLY A 101 -0.54 -1.74 2.50
CA GLY A 101 -0.80 -1.67 3.94
C GLY A 101 -0.31 -2.91 4.69
N ALA A 102 -0.49 -4.10 4.14
CA ALA A 102 0.01 -5.34 4.72
C ALA A 102 1.55 -5.39 4.75
N LEU A 103 2.23 -4.89 3.70
CA LEU A 103 3.69 -4.77 3.69
C LEU A 103 4.18 -3.81 4.78
N TYR A 104 3.53 -2.65 4.95
CA TYR A 104 3.82 -1.74 6.06
C TYR A 104 3.54 -2.35 7.43
N GLY A 105 2.43 -3.08 7.57
CA GLY A 105 2.10 -3.80 8.81
C GLY A 105 3.12 -4.89 9.15
N TYR A 106 3.61 -5.63 8.14
CA TYR A 106 4.69 -6.59 8.31
C TYR A 106 6.00 -5.92 8.71
N ALA A 107 6.36 -4.80 8.09
CA ALA A 107 7.54 -4.01 8.48
C ALA A 107 7.41 -3.55 9.95
N ALA A 108 6.24 -3.05 10.36
CA ALA A 108 5.96 -2.66 11.74
C ALA A 108 6.17 -3.84 12.70
N TRP A 109 5.56 -5.00 12.41
CA TRP A 109 5.70 -6.21 13.23
C TRP A 109 7.15 -6.69 13.32
N ALA A 110 7.88 -6.69 12.20
CA ALA A 110 9.28 -7.08 12.16
C ALA A 110 10.16 -6.18 13.06
N LYS A 111 9.93 -4.86 13.05
CA LYS A 111 10.61 -3.89 13.91
C LYS A 111 10.23 -4.05 15.39
N PHE A 112 8.95 -4.23 15.66
CA PHE A 112 8.44 -4.48 17.01
C PHE A 112 9.09 -5.73 17.64
N SER A 113 9.21 -6.82 16.88
CA SER A 113 9.77 -8.11 17.35
C SER A 113 11.24 -8.02 17.80
N VAL A 114 11.94 -6.95 17.42
CA VAL A 114 13.36 -6.73 17.72
C VAL A 114 13.61 -5.50 18.60
N GLY A 115 12.56 -4.85 19.09
CA GLY A 115 12.65 -3.64 19.92
C GLY A 115 13.03 -2.37 19.16
N GLU A 116 12.87 -2.34 17.83
CA GLU A 116 13.12 -1.15 17.02
C GLU A 116 11.84 -0.28 16.90
N PRO A 117 11.97 1.04 16.62
CA PRO A 117 10.83 1.91 16.36
C PRO A 117 9.94 1.38 15.23
N TRP A 118 8.66 1.13 15.53
CA TRP A 118 7.73 0.46 14.62
C TRP A 118 6.47 1.26 14.30
N HIS A 119 6.11 2.23 15.15
CA HIS A 119 4.82 2.93 15.10
C HIS A 119 4.60 3.67 13.77
N HIS A 120 5.63 4.31 13.21
CA HIS A 120 5.53 5.01 11.93
C HIS A 120 5.13 4.09 10.76
N TRP A 121 5.60 2.84 10.76
CA TRP A 121 5.20 1.83 9.78
C TRP A 121 3.73 1.45 9.93
N MET A 122 3.25 1.32 11.17
CA MET A 122 1.84 1.05 11.43
C MET A 122 0.95 2.22 11.02
N VAL A 123 1.36 3.47 11.30
CA VAL A 123 0.65 4.66 10.83
C VAL A 123 0.62 4.69 9.30
N ALA A 124 1.74 4.41 8.62
CA ALA A 124 1.79 4.32 7.16
C ALA A 124 0.81 3.27 6.60
N ALA A 125 0.70 2.10 7.25
CA ALA A 125 -0.26 1.05 6.90
C ALA A 125 -1.70 1.55 7.00
N VAL A 126 -2.09 2.06 8.16
CA VAL A 126 -3.44 2.52 8.44
C VAL A 126 -3.83 3.68 7.54
N THR A 127 -2.94 4.67 7.36
CA THR A 127 -3.18 5.82 6.49
C THR A 127 -3.38 5.39 5.03
N THR A 128 -2.57 4.45 4.53
CA THR A 128 -2.72 3.94 3.15
C THR A 128 -4.08 3.26 2.94
N VAL A 129 -4.47 2.36 3.86
CA VAL A 129 -5.73 1.61 3.75
C VAL A 129 -6.96 2.51 3.97
N SER A 130 -6.82 3.60 4.71
CA SER A 130 -7.90 4.56 5.00
C SER A 130 -8.49 5.23 3.75
N MET A 131 -7.82 5.16 2.60
CA MET A 131 -8.41 5.59 1.33
C MET A 131 -9.68 4.81 0.95
N VAL A 132 -9.83 3.57 1.43
CA VAL A 132 -10.99 2.70 1.17
C VAL A 132 -12.24 3.25 1.87
N PRO A 133 -12.28 3.39 3.22
CA PRO A 133 -13.43 3.98 3.89
C PRO A 133 -13.70 5.43 3.46
N TYR A 134 -12.67 6.20 3.10
CA TYR A 134 -12.86 7.53 2.49
C TYR A 134 -13.75 7.48 1.23
N THR A 135 -13.54 6.48 0.37
CA THR A 135 -14.31 6.32 -0.87
C THR A 135 -15.80 6.13 -0.57
N TRP A 136 -16.13 5.28 0.38
CA TRP A 136 -17.51 5.01 0.78
C TRP A 136 -18.15 6.22 1.46
N MET A 137 -17.41 6.92 2.31
CA MET A 137 -17.96 8.01 3.11
C MET A 137 -18.15 9.31 2.31
N PHE A 138 -17.20 9.65 1.43
CA PHE A 138 -17.17 10.96 0.77
C PHE A 138 -17.42 10.91 -0.73
N MET A 139 -17.03 9.83 -1.41
CA MET A 139 -17.19 9.73 -2.87
C MET A 139 -18.50 9.08 -3.30
N ASN A 140 -19.15 8.29 -2.43
CA ASN A 140 -20.30 7.48 -2.80
C ASN A 140 -21.44 8.30 -3.43
N ALA A 141 -21.82 9.44 -2.84
CA ALA A 141 -22.87 10.30 -3.39
C ALA A 141 -22.56 10.78 -4.82
N THR A 142 -21.31 11.18 -5.08
CA THR A 142 -20.88 11.64 -6.42
C THR A 142 -20.82 10.46 -7.40
N ASN A 143 -20.32 9.30 -6.97
CA ASN A 143 -20.29 8.09 -7.78
C ASN A 143 -21.72 7.66 -8.19
N THR A 144 -22.64 7.61 -7.23
CA THR A 144 -24.05 7.27 -7.48
C THR A 144 -24.68 8.26 -8.46
N ALA A 145 -24.46 9.56 -8.31
CA ALA A 145 -24.99 10.56 -9.24
C ALA A 145 -24.49 10.34 -10.68
N LEU A 146 -23.20 10.03 -10.85
CA LEU A 146 -22.60 9.74 -12.16
C LEU A 146 -23.09 8.41 -12.76
N PHE A 147 -23.25 7.36 -11.95
CA PHE A 147 -23.84 6.10 -12.41
C PHE A 147 -25.32 6.24 -12.79
N HIS A 148 -26.09 7.03 -12.04
CA HIS A 148 -27.46 7.35 -12.43
C HIS A 148 -27.51 8.15 -13.73
N ALA A 149 -26.52 9.02 -13.99
CA ALA A 149 -26.42 9.71 -15.26
C ALA A 149 -26.10 8.74 -16.41
N GLU A 150 -25.15 7.82 -16.21
CA GLU A 150 -24.82 6.77 -17.19
C GLU A 150 -26.05 5.93 -17.57
N ASP A 151 -26.78 5.42 -16.57
CA ASP A 151 -28.00 4.64 -16.77
C ASP A 151 -29.09 5.42 -17.54
N ARG A 152 -29.21 6.73 -17.27
CA ARG A 152 -30.14 7.59 -18.02
C ARG A 152 -29.77 7.74 -19.49
N PHE A 153 -28.47 7.85 -19.81
CA PHE A 153 -27.97 7.92 -21.18
C PHE A 153 -28.19 6.59 -21.91
N GLU A 154 -27.92 5.45 -21.27
CA GLU A 154 -28.13 4.12 -21.86
C GLU A 154 -29.61 3.86 -22.18
N LYS A 155 -30.52 4.38 -21.35
CA LYS A 155 -31.97 4.23 -21.54
C LYS A 155 -32.59 5.25 -22.49
N GLY A 156 -31.82 6.20 -23.03
CA GLY A 156 -32.34 7.29 -23.88
C GLY A 156 -33.35 8.19 -23.15
N SER A 157 -33.22 8.31 -21.83
CA SER A 157 -34.10 9.13 -20.99
C SER A 157 -33.64 10.60 -20.94
N VAL A 158 -34.19 11.42 -20.02
CA VAL A 158 -33.80 12.84 -19.91
C VAL A 158 -32.28 12.96 -19.70
N GLU A 159 -31.61 13.52 -20.71
CA GLU A 159 -30.17 13.74 -20.71
C GLU A 159 -29.81 14.86 -19.72
N ILE A 160 -28.75 14.64 -18.92
CA ILE A 160 -28.14 15.75 -18.20
C ILE A 160 -27.26 16.56 -19.15
N SER A 161 -27.20 17.87 -18.94
CA SER A 161 -26.40 18.76 -19.77
C SER A 161 -24.90 18.45 -19.64
N LEU A 162 -24.14 18.81 -20.67
CA LEU A 162 -22.67 18.73 -20.64
C LEU A 162 -22.09 19.48 -19.44
N GLN A 163 -22.64 20.65 -19.10
CA GLN A 163 -22.20 21.43 -17.95
C GLN A 163 -22.36 20.66 -16.63
N GLU A 164 -23.48 19.96 -16.43
CA GLU A 164 -23.70 19.17 -15.22
C GLU A 164 -22.81 17.91 -15.20
N SER A 165 -22.63 17.23 -16.35
CA SER A 165 -21.67 16.13 -16.47
C SER A 165 -20.25 16.56 -16.10
N VAL A 166 -19.77 17.69 -16.64
CA VAL A 166 -18.46 18.26 -16.32
C VAL A 166 -18.36 18.60 -14.83
N ARG A 167 -19.40 19.20 -14.25
CA ARG A 167 -19.44 19.53 -12.81
C ARG A 167 -19.29 18.29 -11.94
N LEU A 168 -20.02 17.22 -12.24
CA LEU A 168 -19.96 15.97 -11.50
C LEU A 168 -18.58 15.29 -11.64
N VAL A 169 -18.03 15.22 -12.85
CA VAL A 169 -16.70 14.65 -13.10
C VAL A 169 -15.60 15.46 -12.42
N ARG A 170 -15.66 16.81 -12.44
CA ARG A 170 -14.72 17.66 -11.69
C ARG A 170 -14.81 17.46 -10.18
N LYS A 171 -16.04 17.36 -9.65
CA LYS A 171 -16.24 17.07 -8.22
C LYS A 171 -15.64 15.71 -7.85
N TRP A 172 -15.87 14.70 -8.68
CA TRP A 172 -15.28 13.38 -8.48
C TRP A 172 -13.75 13.43 -8.50
N ASP A 173 -13.18 14.15 -9.46
CA ASP A 173 -11.72 14.29 -9.63
C ASP A 173 -11.05 14.96 -8.43
N TRP A 174 -11.67 16.03 -7.91
CA TRP A 174 -11.21 16.65 -6.68
C TRP A 174 -11.21 15.68 -5.49
N LEU A 175 -12.32 14.94 -5.30
CA LEU A 175 -12.40 13.94 -4.24
C LEU A 175 -11.39 12.80 -4.44
N ASN A 176 -11.13 12.40 -5.69
CA ASN A 176 -10.13 11.41 -6.06
C ASN A 176 -8.71 11.90 -5.75
N THR A 177 -8.44 13.18 -5.94
CA THR A 177 -7.16 13.82 -5.60
C THR A 177 -6.91 13.75 -4.10
N VAL A 178 -7.91 14.12 -3.29
CA VAL A 178 -7.84 13.95 -1.82
C VAL A 178 -7.64 12.49 -1.44
N ARG A 179 -8.31 11.55 -2.13
CA ARG A 179 -8.11 10.11 -1.93
C ARG A 179 -6.66 9.68 -2.19
N ALA A 180 -5.97 10.30 -3.15
CA ALA A 180 -4.57 10.00 -3.49
C ALA A 180 -3.59 10.46 -2.41
N LEU A 181 -3.98 11.41 -1.55
CA LEU A 181 -3.14 11.87 -0.46
C LEU A 181 -2.92 10.81 0.63
N PHE A 182 -3.84 9.84 0.75
CA PHE A 182 -3.72 8.74 1.72
C PHE A 182 -2.52 7.82 1.42
N PRO A 183 -2.43 7.16 0.25
CA PRO A 183 -1.24 6.37 -0.10
C PRO A 183 0.02 7.24 -0.22
N LEU A 184 -0.11 8.53 -0.60
CA LEU A 184 1.04 9.46 -0.61
C LEU A 184 1.61 9.66 0.79
N ALA A 185 0.76 10.01 1.76
CA ALA A 185 1.17 10.19 3.15
C ALA A 185 1.77 8.89 3.72
N GLY A 186 1.16 7.74 3.39
CA GLY A 186 1.72 6.41 3.68
C GLY A 186 3.15 6.25 3.15
N SER A 187 3.36 6.54 1.86
CA SER A 187 4.68 6.51 1.21
C SER A 187 5.70 7.46 1.80
N VAL A 188 5.30 8.69 2.12
CA VAL A 188 6.19 9.67 2.76
C VAL A 188 6.63 9.16 4.13
N MET A 189 5.71 8.68 4.96
CA MET A 189 6.06 8.11 6.27
C MET A 189 6.97 6.89 6.14
N GLY A 190 6.66 5.98 5.21
CA GLY A 190 7.51 4.83 4.93
C GLY A 190 8.90 5.23 4.46
N MET A 191 9.01 6.23 3.58
CA MET A 191 10.28 6.75 3.08
C MET A 191 11.11 7.40 4.18
N LEU A 192 10.50 8.19 5.05
CA LEU A 192 11.17 8.76 6.22
C LEU A 192 11.66 7.67 7.20
N GLY A 193 10.91 6.57 7.31
CA GLY A 193 11.31 5.36 8.05
C GLY A 193 12.55 4.69 7.44
N VAL A 194 12.54 4.45 6.12
CA VAL A 194 13.68 3.89 5.36
C VAL A 194 14.92 4.77 5.51
N CYS A 195 14.77 6.09 5.37
CA CYS A 195 15.88 7.04 5.47
C CYS A 195 16.41 7.21 6.90
N GLY A 196 15.78 6.58 7.90
CA GLY A 196 16.21 6.66 9.29
C GLY A 196 15.99 8.03 9.93
N VAL A 197 15.12 8.87 9.34
CA VAL A 197 14.76 10.18 9.90
C VAL A 197 13.88 10.02 11.14
N LEU A 198 13.09 8.94 11.19
CA LEU A 198 12.13 8.65 12.26
C LEU A 198 12.70 7.68 13.31
N ARG A 199 13.90 7.99 13.81
CA ARG A 199 14.57 7.26 14.91
C ARG A 199 14.36 8.01 16.23
N TYR A 200 13.22 7.79 16.87
CA TYR A 200 12.98 8.20 18.25
C TYR A 200 12.71 6.96 19.09
#